data_AF-A0A139HPP3-F1
#
_entry.id   AF-A0A139HPP3-F1
#
_cell.length_a   1.000
_cell.length_b   1.000
_cell.length_c   1.000
_cell.angle_alpha   90.00
_cell.angle_beta   90.00
_cell.angle_gamma   90.00
#
_symmetry.space_group_name_H-M   'P 1'
#
loop_
_entity.id
_entity.type
_entity.pdbx_description
1 polymer ?
#
loop_
_entity_poly.entity_id
_entity_poly.type
_entity_poly.pdbx_seq_one_letter_code
_entity_poly.pdbx_strand_id
1 'polypeptide(L)'
;MVLLCGMGWLSIFTLANAFCNKYIDFSAVRAASGIGGAFIMPNAVAMLLIAVPPGKARNTCIGFFAASAPLGGWLGSLLAGVFEDWRWVFRLLAIVGTVTTLRLQSYIIATLVLSVAFFIAFVYWEKRVAREPIMPLSIFKIPTFSALVTVVLFSFMSYATSPYYMIAWQQLLRGWTALDVAIGWIPFAIGAVASTLVAAWLIARLPAQWIVAIGVGVVCISSILLATMPRNQSYWEQTFPAILIGSFCPDFVFTPAQIIASNSVNRRQQGVAASLIETLNLYEASLGLGFAGTTESQTNKGRINPIAGYRAALAFAAGIAGAAILITAAFVRVPKNDRKGWEDEDNDAADVALVSGRAAEVASGSNAQASGRR
;
A
#
# COMPACT_ATOMS: atom_id res chain seq x y z
N MET A 1 -15.24 15.02 -0.63
CA MET A 1 -15.75 15.16 0.75
C MET A 1 -15.16 14.13 1.71
N VAL A 2 -15.12 12.83 1.37
CA VAL A 2 -14.49 11.79 2.20
C VAL A 2 -13.02 12.12 2.51
N LEU A 3 -12.28 12.66 1.53
CA LEU A 3 -10.93 13.18 1.70
C LEU A 3 -10.81 14.23 2.83
N LEU A 4 -11.69 15.24 2.84
CA LEU A 4 -11.67 16.32 3.83
C LEU A 4 -12.11 15.82 5.22
N CYS A 5 -13.04 14.84 5.29
CA CYS A 5 -13.41 14.18 6.55
C CYS A 5 -12.23 13.41 7.12
N GLY A 6 -11.50 12.68 6.26
CA GLY A 6 -10.26 12.01 6.64
C GLY A 6 -9.21 12.99 7.16
N MET A 7 -9.02 14.13 6.49
CA MET A 7 -8.09 15.18 6.92
C MET A 7 -8.49 15.83 8.24
N GLY A 8 -9.77 16.18 8.43
CA GLY A 8 -10.27 16.75 9.68
C GLY A 8 -10.17 15.76 10.85
N TRP A 9 -10.56 14.50 10.62
CA TRP A 9 -10.41 13.42 11.59
C TRP A 9 -8.95 13.21 11.97
N LEU A 10 -8.06 13.10 10.98
CA LEU A 10 -6.64 12.97 11.22
C LEU A 10 -6.11 14.16 12.04
N SER A 11 -6.54 15.39 11.74
CA SER A 11 -6.09 16.60 12.43
C SER A 11 -6.54 16.66 13.89
N ILE A 12 -7.80 16.33 14.18
CA ILE A 12 -8.36 16.32 15.54
C ILE A 12 -7.68 15.26 16.41
N PHE A 13 -7.56 14.03 15.91
CA PHE A 13 -6.93 12.94 16.68
C PHE A 13 -5.41 13.11 16.76
N THR A 14 -4.78 13.72 15.76
CA THR A 14 -3.37 14.13 15.83
C THR A 14 -3.14 15.20 16.91
N LEU A 15 -4.04 16.18 17.03
CA LEU A 15 -3.99 17.17 18.10
C LEU A 15 -4.22 16.52 19.47
N ALA A 16 -5.18 15.61 19.58
CA ALA A 16 -5.47 14.88 20.82
C ALA A 16 -4.25 14.06 21.31
N ASN A 17 -3.43 13.53 20.39
CA ASN A 17 -2.18 12.83 20.77
C ASN A 17 -1.20 13.74 21.53
N ALA A 18 -1.19 15.05 21.25
CA ALA A 18 -0.29 15.98 21.94
C ALA A 18 -0.65 16.19 23.43
N PHE A 19 -1.90 15.88 23.82
CA PHE A 19 -2.39 16.01 25.19
C PHE A 19 -2.42 14.67 25.95
N CYS A 20 -2.05 13.57 25.31
CA CYS A 20 -2.03 12.24 25.92
C CYS A 20 -0.81 12.10 26.86
N ASN A 21 -1.07 11.79 28.13
CA ASN A 21 -0.03 11.59 29.15
C ASN A 21 0.20 10.12 29.51
N LYS A 22 -0.74 9.22 29.18
CA LYS A 22 -0.63 7.77 29.42
C LYS A 22 -0.45 7.02 28.11
N TYR A 23 0.31 5.91 28.17
CA TYR A 23 0.60 5.06 27.01
C TYR A 23 -0.66 4.48 26.35
N ILE A 24 -1.65 4.05 27.15
CA ILE A 24 -2.91 3.47 26.67
C ILE A 24 -3.71 4.52 25.91
N ASP A 25 -3.83 5.73 26.47
CA ASP A 25 -4.55 6.85 25.87
C ASP A 25 -3.89 7.27 24.54
N PHE A 26 -2.57 7.38 24.53
CA PHE A 26 -1.80 7.68 23.31
C PHE A 26 -2.01 6.62 22.23
N SER A 27 -1.99 5.34 22.59
CA SER A 27 -2.20 4.24 21.65
C SER A 27 -3.62 4.23 21.08
N ALA A 28 -4.63 4.50 21.91
CA ALA A 28 -6.03 4.57 21.49
C ALA A 28 -6.29 5.75 20.53
N VAL A 29 -5.72 6.92 20.83
CA VAL A 29 -5.84 8.11 19.97
C VAL A 29 -5.05 7.93 18.67
N ARG A 30 -3.91 7.22 18.70
CA ARG A 30 -3.19 6.82 17.48
C ARG A 30 -3.99 5.85 16.62
N ALA A 31 -4.62 4.85 17.22
CA ALA A 31 -5.51 3.94 16.48
C ALA A 31 -6.65 4.72 15.81
N ALA A 32 -7.26 5.67 16.52
CA ALA A 32 -8.29 6.54 15.97
C ALA A 32 -7.76 7.43 14.81
N SER A 33 -6.55 7.98 14.93
CA SER A 33 -5.96 8.80 13.85
C SER A 33 -5.72 8.02 12.55
N GLY A 34 -5.45 6.70 12.63
CA GLY A 34 -5.26 5.83 11.46
C GLY A 34 -6.48 5.75 10.54
N ILE A 35 -7.68 5.85 11.11
CA ILE A 35 -8.96 5.89 10.35
C ILE A 35 -8.98 7.09 9.40
N GLY A 36 -8.42 8.23 9.83
CA GLY A 36 -8.31 9.42 8.99
C GLY A 36 -7.43 9.21 7.77
N GLY A 37 -6.28 8.54 7.95
CA GLY A 37 -5.37 8.19 6.85
C GLY A 37 -6.02 7.28 5.80
N ALA A 38 -6.78 6.28 6.25
CA ALA A 38 -7.51 5.35 5.37
C ALA A 38 -8.54 6.06 4.48
N PHE A 39 -9.17 7.13 4.96
CA PHE A 39 -10.11 7.93 4.17
C PHE A 39 -9.44 8.88 3.18
N ILE A 40 -8.18 9.26 3.38
CA ILE A 40 -7.51 10.24 2.51
C ILE A 40 -7.02 9.58 1.23
N MET A 41 -6.26 8.49 1.33
CA MET A 41 -5.50 7.95 0.18
C MET A 41 -6.36 7.56 -1.04
N PRO A 42 -7.36 6.66 -0.92
CA PRO A 42 -8.14 6.22 -2.08
C PRO A 42 -8.97 7.35 -2.69
N ASN A 43 -9.41 8.31 -1.88
CA ASN A 43 -10.19 9.46 -2.35
C ASN A 43 -9.33 10.53 -3.04
N ALA A 44 -8.07 10.68 -2.64
CA ALA A 44 -7.13 11.58 -3.29
C ALA A 44 -6.80 11.10 -4.70
N VAL A 45 -6.49 9.82 -4.84
CA VAL A 45 -6.23 9.18 -6.13
C VAL A 45 -7.46 9.29 -7.03
N ALA A 46 -8.64 8.91 -6.52
CA ALA A 46 -9.88 8.99 -7.30
C ALA A 46 -10.18 10.40 -7.82
N MET A 47 -10.01 11.45 -6.99
CA MET A 47 -10.21 12.83 -7.44
C MET A 47 -9.25 13.23 -8.57
N LEU A 48 -7.98 12.86 -8.46
CA LEU A 48 -6.98 13.15 -9.49
C LEU A 48 -7.32 12.47 -10.82
N LEU A 49 -7.80 11.22 -10.75
CA LEU A 49 -8.22 10.44 -11.91
C LEU A 49 -9.47 10.99 -12.62
N ILE A 50 -10.33 11.74 -11.91
CA ILE A 50 -11.51 12.41 -12.47
C ILE A 50 -11.15 13.81 -12.99
N ALA A 51 -10.28 14.53 -12.29
CA ALA A 51 -9.91 15.91 -12.64
C ALA A 51 -9.02 16.00 -13.89
N VAL A 52 -8.20 14.97 -14.15
CA VAL A 52 -7.26 14.97 -15.27
C VAL A 52 -7.70 13.93 -16.31
N PRO A 53 -8.06 14.35 -17.54
CA PRO A 53 -8.49 13.42 -18.59
C PRO A 53 -7.37 12.44 -18.98
N PRO A 54 -7.70 11.22 -19.47
CA PRO A 54 -6.72 10.20 -19.82
C PRO A 54 -5.72 10.70 -20.87
N GLY A 55 -4.42 10.54 -20.59
CA GLY A 55 -3.34 11.00 -21.47
C GLY A 55 -2.02 11.18 -20.72
N LYS A 56 -1.00 11.74 -21.41
CA LYS A 56 0.33 12.00 -20.82
C LYS A 56 0.24 12.87 -19.55
N ALA A 57 -0.63 13.87 -19.54
CA ALA A 57 -0.83 14.76 -18.39
C ALA A 57 -1.29 14.01 -17.13
N ARG A 58 -2.23 13.06 -17.26
CA ARG A 58 -2.73 12.25 -16.13
C ARG A 58 -1.64 11.38 -15.54
N ASN A 59 -0.84 10.72 -16.37
CA ASN A 59 0.26 9.88 -15.89
C ASN A 59 1.31 10.70 -15.14
N THR A 60 1.63 11.91 -15.63
CA THR A 60 2.54 12.83 -14.93
C THR A 60 1.97 13.27 -13.57
N CYS A 61 0.67 13.61 -13.50
CA CYS A 61 0.02 13.97 -12.23
C CYS A 61 0.01 12.82 -11.20
N ILE A 62 -0.28 11.59 -11.64
CA ILE A 62 -0.21 10.40 -10.78
C ILE A 62 1.23 10.18 -10.28
N GLY A 63 2.23 10.38 -11.15
CA GLY A 63 3.65 10.30 -10.77
C GLY A 63 4.04 11.32 -9.70
N PHE A 64 3.65 12.58 -9.86
CA PHE A 64 3.87 13.61 -8.83
C PHE A 64 3.13 13.32 -7.53
N PHE A 65 1.91 12.77 -7.62
CA PHE A 65 1.15 12.35 -6.44
C PHE A 65 1.86 11.22 -5.69
N ALA A 66 2.34 10.18 -6.39
CA ALA A 66 3.10 9.09 -5.80
C ALA A 66 4.41 9.59 -5.15
N ALA A 67 5.14 10.48 -5.83
CA ALA A 67 6.37 11.08 -5.30
C ALA A 67 6.16 11.95 -4.05
N SER A 68 4.94 12.45 -3.81
CA SER A 68 4.63 13.25 -2.62
C SER A 68 4.69 12.45 -1.31
N ALA A 69 4.41 11.14 -1.35
CA ALA A 69 4.44 10.29 -0.16
C ALA A 69 5.84 10.14 0.46
N PRO A 70 6.91 9.75 -0.28
CA PRO A 70 8.26 9.69 0.27
C PRO A 70 8.80 11.07 0.64
N LEU A 71 8.51 12.11 -0.14
CA LEU A 71 8.91 13.49 0.17
C LEU A 71 8.26 13.99 1.47
N GLY A 72 6.97 13.73 1.66
CA GLY A 72 6.23 14.10 2.87
C GLY A 72 6.73 13.34 4.09
N GLY A 73 7.00 12.04 3.96
CA GLY A 73 7.60 11.24 5.03
C GLY A 73 8.97 11.76 5.46
N TRP A 74 9.83 12.10 4.50
CA TRP A 74 11.16 12.66 4.76
C TRP A 74 11.08 14.06 5.39
N LEU A 75 10.32 14.99 4.81
CA LEU A 75 10.13 16.34 5.39
C LEU A 75 9.52 16.28 6.79
N GLY A 76 8.57 15.38 7.00
CA GLY A 76 7.99 15.12 8.32
C GLY A 76 9.03 14.61 9.32
N SER A 77 9.92 13.71 8.90
CA SER A 77 11.00 13.21 9.76
C SER A 77 12.03 14.29 10.12
N LEU A 78 12.37 15.20 9.19
CA LEU A 78 13.25 16.33 9.45
C LEU A 78 12.63 17.31 10.44
N LEU A 79 11.37 17.68 10.22
CA LEU A 79 10.64 18.54 11.16
C LEU A 79 10.56 17.87 12.52
N ALA A 80 10.29 16.57 12.59
CA ALA A 80 10.27 15.83 13.84
C ALA A 80 11.64 15.81 14.55
N GLY A 81 12.73 15.71 13.80
CA GLY A 81 14.09 15.72 14.34
C GLY A 81 14.54 17.07 14.90
N VAL A 82 13.97 18.18 14.44
CA VAL A 82 14.28 19.54 14.94
C VAL A 82 13.67 19.81 16.31
N PHE A 83 12.57 19.14 16.67
CA PHE A 83 11.92 19.33 17.97
C PHE A 83 12.37 18.28 18.99
N GLU A 84 12.99 18.73 20.09
CA GLU A 84 13.42 17.84 21.19
C GLU A 84 12.23 17.19 21.95
N ASP A 85 11.06 17.84 21.97
CA ASP A 85 9.83 17.30 22.56
C ASP A 85 8.90 16.74 21.46
N TRP A 86 8.67 15.42 21.51
CA TRP A 86 7.84 14.66 20.58
C TRP A 86 6.42 15.23 20.41
N ARG A 87 5.91 15.96 21.41
CA ARG A 87 4.58 16.59 21.38
C ARG A 87 4.47 17.72 20.36
N TRP A 88 5.57 18.43 20.06
CA TRP A 88 5.58 19.51 19.06
C TRP A 88 5.38 19.00 17.63
N VAL A 89 5.84 17.78 17.34
CA VAL A 89 5.61 17.11 16.04
C VAL A 89 4.11 16.96 15.78
N PHE A 90 3.36 16.52 16.78
CA PHE A 90 1.91 16.36 16.69
C PHE A 90 1.17 17.71 16.66
N ARG A 91 1.63 18.71 17.41
CA ARG A 91 1.06 20.07 17.37
C ARG A 91 1.22 20.73 15.99
N LEU A 92 2.36 20.57 15.33
CA LEU A 92 2.59 21.10 13.99
C LEU A 92 1.77 20.39 12.91
N LEU A 93 1.70 19.05 12.96
CA LEU A 93 0.84 18.28 12.06
C LEU A 93 -0.63 18.68 12.20
N ALA A 94 -1.09 18.95 13.43
CA ALA A 94 -2.44 19.45 13.70
C ALA A 94 -2.66 20.87 13.15
N ILE A 95 -1.68 21.78 13.27
CA ILE A 95 -1.78 23.14 12.72
C ILE A 95 -1.89 23.12 11.19
N VAL A 96 -1.03 22.35 10.52
CA VAL A 96 -1.06 22.21 9.05
C VAL A 96 -2.37 21.57 8.58
N GLY A 97 -2.86 20.55 9.29
CA GLY A 97 -4.15 19.94 9.03
C GLY A 97 -5.34 20.88 9.22
N THR A 98 -5.31 21.73 10.25
CA THR A 98 -6.39 22.68 10.53
C THR A 98 -6.44 23.81 9.49
N VAL A 99 -5.28 24.36 9.07
CA VAL A 99 -5.19 25.44 8.06
C VAL A 99 -5.71 25.00 6.69
N THR A 100 -5.49 23.74 6.30
CA THR A 100 -5.99 23.21 5.02
C THR A 100 -7.50 22.96 5.03
N THR A 101 -8.08 22.59 6.18
CA THR A 101 -9.53 22.36 6.33
C THR A 101 -10.38 23.63 6.39
N LEU A 102 -9.83 24.77 6.83
CA LEU A 102 -10.60 26.01 7.09
C LEU A 102 -11.05 26.79 5.84
N ARG A 103 -10.65 26.39 4.63
CA ARG A 103 -10.93 27.15 3.38
C ARG A 103 -12.23 26.79 2.65
N LEU A 104 -13.05 25.81 3.11
CA LEU A 104 -14.05 25.14 2.25
C LEU A 104 -15.47 24.92 2.86
N GLN A 105 -15.92 25.72 3.83
CA GLN A 105 -17.14 25.42 4.60
C GLN A 105 -18.45 25.97 3.99
N SER A 106 -19.47 25.09 3.79
CA SER A 106 -20.92 25.37 4.10
C SER A 106 -21.94 24.22 3.87
N TYR A 107 -21.63 23.05 3.29
CA TYR A 107 -22.66 21.99 3.00
C TYR A 107 -22.42 20.62 3.69
N ILE A 108 -21.60 20.58 4.75
CA ILE A 108 -20.85 19.37 5.12
C ILE A 108 -21.53 18.47 6.18
N ILE A 109 -22.45 19.01 6.99
CA ILE A 109 -23.08 18.21 8.06
C ILE A 109 -24.15 17.25 7.51
N ALA A 110 -24.84 17.63 6.43
CA ALA A 110 -25.90 16.80 5.83
C ALA A 110 -25.37 15.53 5.14
N THR A 111 -24.20 15.59 4.49
CA THR A 111 -23.62 14.45 3.76
C THR A 111 -22.93 13.43 4.67
N LEU A 112 -22.50 13.83 5.87
CA LEU A 112 -21.92 12.93 6.88
C LEU A 112 -22.97 11.96 7.45
N VAL A 113 -24.15 12.48 7.78
CA VAL A 113 -25.28 11.67 8.25
C VAL A 113 -25.77 10.72 7.15
N LEU A 114 -25.79 11.21 5.91
CA LEU A 114 -26.19 10.42 4.74
C LEU A 114 -25.21 9.26 4.44
N SER A 115 -23.90 9.46 4.63
CA SER A 115 -22.87 8.42 4.43
C SER A 115 -23.00 7.25 5.42
N VAL A 116 -23.23 7.55 6.70
CA VAL A 116 -23.42 6.51 7.74
C VAL A 116 -24.69 5.70 7.45
N ALA A 117 -25.76 6.36 7.01
CA ALA A 117 -26.99 5.68 6.61
C ALA A 117 -26.78 4.79 5.36
N PHE A 118 -26.08 5.27 4.33
CA PHE A 118 -25.76 4.47 3.15
C PHE A 118 -24.81 3.31 3.44
N PHE A 119 -23.88 3.45 4.37
CA PHE A 119 -22.98 2.37 4.75
C PHE A 119 -23.71 1.22 5.45
N ILE A 120 -24.62 1.53 6.38
CA ILE A 120 -25.46 0.53 7.05
C ILE A 120 -26.42 -0.13 6.05
N ALA A 121 -27.01 0.66 5.15
CA ALA A 121 -27.86 0.15 4.07
C ALA A 121 -27.08 -0.75 3.09
N PHE A 122 -25.83 -0.41 2.77
CA PHE A 122 -24.94 -1.20 1.93
C PHE A 122 -24.61 -2.55 2.57
N VAL A 123 -24.22 -2.58 3.85
CA VAL A 123 -23.94 -3.84 4.57
C VAL A 123 -25.19 -4.71 4.67
N TYR A 124 -26.36 -4.11 4.90
CA TYR A 124 -27.63 -4.85 4.92
C TYR A 124 -27.99 -5.41 3.54
N TRP A 125 -27.84 -4.62 2.47
CA TRP A 125 -28.09 -5.05 1.10
C TRP A 125 -27.13 -6.15 0.67
N GLU A 126 -25.83 -5.97 0.87
CA GLU A 126 -24.79 -6.94 0.51
C GLU A 126 -25.00 -8.27 1.24
N LYS A 127 -25.42 -8.24 2.51
CA LYS A 127 -25.62 -9.45 3.30
C LYS A 127 -26.95 -10.18 3.05
N ARG A 128 -28.02 -9.46 2.67
CA ARG A 128 -29.37 -10.06 2.55
C ARG A 128 -29.98 -10.06 1.16
N VAL A 129 -29.53 -9.19 0.26
CA VAL A 129 -30.22 -8.93 -1.02
C VAL A 129 -29.33 -9.23 -2.23
N ALA A 130 -28.01 -9.07 -2.12
CA ALA A 130 -27.10 -9.33 -3.22
C ALA A 130 -26.99 -10.85 -3.53
N ARG A 131 -27.35 -11.23 -4.76
CA ARG A 131 -27.29 -12.64 -5.24
C ARG A 131 -25.87 -13.09 -5.61
N GLU A 132 -24.94 -12.17 -5.85
CA GLU A 132 -23.54 -12.44 -6.19
C GLU A 132 -22.60 -11.59 -5.31
N PRO A 133 -21.84 -12.20 -4.38
CA PRO A 133 -20.92 -11.47 -3.50
C PRO A 133 -19.70 -10.90 -4.25
N ILE A 134 -19.27 -9.71 -3.85
CA ILE A 134 -18.24 -8.86 -4.51
C ILE A 134 -16.85 -9.52 -4.58
N MET A 135 -16.48 -10.35 -3.59
CA MET A 135 -15.24 -11.13 -3.65
C MET A 135 -15.56 -12.64 -3.70
N PRO A 136 -15.46 -13.30 -4.86
CA PRO A 136 -15.54 -14.73 -4.89
C PRO A 136 -14.23 -15.29 -4.30
N LEU A 137 -14.33 -16.01 -3.18
CA LEU A 137 -13.18 -16.65 -2.51
C LEU A 137 -12.46 -17.68 -3.43
N SER A 138 -13.03 -17.99 -4.60
CA SER A 138 -12.38 -18.78 -5.65
C SER A 138 -11.09 -18.14 -6.19
N ILE A 139 -10.87 -16.83 -6.01
CA ILE A 139 -9.60 -16.19 -6.43
C ILE A 139 -8.39 -16.80 -5.73
N PHE A 140 -8.53 -17.24 -4.48
CA PHE A 140 -7.45 -17.88 -3.73
C PHE A 140 -7.16 -19.31 -4.20
N LYS A 141 -8.05 -19.92 -4.98
CA LYS A 141 -7.80 -21.22 -5.62
C LYS A 141 -6.84 -21.09 -6.80
N ILE A 142 -6.61 -19.88 -7.32
CA ILE A 142 -5.60 -19.62 -8.35
C ILE A 142 -4.23 -19.67 -7.66
N PRO A 143 -3.39 -20.69 -7.95
CA PRO A 143 -2.11 -20.87 -7.24
C PRO A 143 -1.20 -19.63 -7.36
N THR A 144 -1.24 -18.97 -8.52
CA THR A 144 -0.54 -17.73 -8.82
C THR A 144 -0.96 -16.59 -7.88
N PHE A 145 -2.25 -16.46 -7.56
CA PHE A 145 -2.75 -15.35 -6.76
C PHE A 145 -2.37 -15.48 -5.28
N SER A 146 -2.50 -16.69 -4.71
CA SER A 146 -2.09 -16.99 -3.33
C SER A 146 -0.58 -16.79 -3.12
N ALA A 147 0.25 -17.22 -4.08
CA ALA A 147 1.69 -17.00 -4.04
C ALA A 147 2.03 -15.50 -4.06
N LEU A 148 1.39 -14.73 -4.93
CA LEU A 148 1.57 -13.28 -5.03
C LEU A 148 1.23 -12.58 -3.70
N VAL A 149 0.06 -12.87 -3.12
CA VAL A 149 -0.36 -12.32 -1.83
C VAL A 149 0.66 -12.58 -0.73
N THR A 150 1.21 -13.79 -0.69
CA THR A 150 2.21 -14.19 0.31
C THR A 150 3.53 -13.46 0.11
N VAL A 151 4.00 -13.35 -1.14
CA VAL A 151 5.24 -12.63 -1.49
C VAL A 151 5.14 -11.16 -1.12
N VAL A 152 4.02 -10.50 -1.47
CA VAL A 152 3.77 -9.10 -1.13
C VAL A 152 3.81 -8.92 0.37
N LEU A 153 3.03 -9.71 1.12
CA LEU A 153 2.97 -9.63 2.57
C LEU A 153 4.36 -9.78 3.22
N PHE A 154 5.13 -10.79 2.82
CA PHE A 154 6.46 -11.06 3.42
C PHE A 154 7.48 -9.98 3.05
N SER A 155 7.52 -9.55 1.80
CA SER A 155 8.45 -8.51 1.34
C SER A 155 8.24 -7.22 2.13
N PHE A 156 6.97 -6.86 2.33
CA PHE A 156 6.61 -5.67 3.05
C PHE A 156 6.74 -5.78 4.57
N MET A 157 6.50 -6.95 5.17
CA MET A 157 6.82 -7.21 6.57
C MET A 157 8.32 -7.01 6.86
N SER A 158 9.18 -7.52 5.96
CA SER A 158 10.63 -7.27 6.02
C SER A 158 10.93 -5.78 5.88
N TYR A 159 10.30 -5.13 4.90
CA TYR A 159 10.50 -3.71 4.62
C TYR A 159 10.04 -2.81 5.79
N ALA A 160 8.99 -3.15 6.52
CA ALA A 160 8.55 -2.37 7.68
C ALA A 160 9.46 -2.58 8.91
N THR A 161 10.00 -3.79 9.07
CA THR A 161 10.83 -4.17 10.22
C THR A 161 12.22 -3.54 10.15
N SER A 162 12.87 -3.61 8.99
CA SER A 162 14.27 -3.18 8.82
C SER A 162 14.51 -1.69 9.18
N PRO A 163 13.71 -0.72 8.71
CA PRO A 163 13.88 0.70 9.04
C PRO A 163 13.62 0.99 10.52
N TYR A 164 12.63 0.33 11.15
CA TYR A 164 12.33 0.53 12.56
C TYR A 164 13.53 0.15 13.45
N TYR A 165 14.05 -1.07 13.27
CA TYR A 165 15.20 -1.54 14.05
C TYR A 165 16.50 -0.83 13.68
N MET A 166 16.64 -0.37 12.43
CA MET A 166 17.75 0.49 12.04
C MET A 166 17.71 1.84 12.78
N ILE A 167 16.54 2.49 12.84
CA ILE A 167 16.36 3.75 13.58
C ILE A 167 16.65 3.52 15.07
N ALA A 168 16.10 2.46 15.66
CA ALA A 168 16.35 2.08 17.04
C ALA A 168 17.85 1.83 17.29
N TRP A 169 18.55 1.16 16.37
CA TRP A 169 19.99 0.96 16.46
C TRP A 169 20.77 2.27 16.44
N GLN A 170 20.44 3.19 15.54
CA GLN A 170 21.13 4.48 15.44
C GLN A 170 20.90 5.33 16.69
N GLN A 171 19.65 5.47 17.16
CA GLN A 171 19.34 6.30 18.32
C GLN A 171 19.78 5.67 19.64
N LEU A 172 19.44 4.41 19.87
CA LEU A 172 19.61 3.77 21.19
C LEU A 172 21.00 3.14 21.38
N LEU A 173 21.66 2.68 20.30
CA LEU A 173 22.99 2.05 20.41
C LEU A 173 24.13 2.96 19.96
N ARG A 174 23.92 3.80 18.94
CA ARG A 174 24.94 4.75 18.44
C ARG A 174 24.79 6.17 18.97
N GLY A 175 23.72 6.46 19.71
CA GLY A 175 23.49 7.76 20.33
C GLY A 175 23.17 8.87 19.32
N TRP A 176 22.70 8.51 18.12
CA TRP A 176 22.30 9.51 17.12
C TRP A 176 21.09 10.28 17.61
N THR A 177 21.08 11.59 17.38
CA THR A 177 19.90 12.40 17.64
C THR A 177 18.81 12.08 16.62
N ALA A 178 17.56 12.45 16.90
CA ALA A 178 16.48 12.32 15.93
C ALA A 178 16.78 13.11 14.63
N LEU A 179 17.49 14.23 14.74
CA LEU A 179 17.94 15.02 13.59
C LEU A 179 18.98 14.28 12.75
N ASP A 180 19.98 13.66 13.38
CA ASP A 180 21.01 12.89 12.68
C ASP A 180 20.40 11.74 11.88
N VAL A 181 19.43 11.05 12.47
CA VAL A 181 18.67 9.99 11.78
C VAL A 181 17.91 10.57 10.59
N ALA A 182 17.20 11.69 10.77
CA ALA A 182 16.44 12.32 9.68
C ALA A 182 17.34 12.78 8.52
N ILE A 183 18.54 13.30 8.82
CA ILE A 183 19.56 13.62 7.81
C ILE A 183 20.06 12.34 7.12
N GLY A 184 20.32 11.28 7.89
CA GLY A 184 20.66 9.95 7.36
C GLY A 184 19.57 9.33 6.48
N TRP A 185 18.33 9.82 6.53
CA TRP A 185 17.23 9.39 5.68
C TRP A 185 17.14 10.11 4.33
N ILE A 186 17.96 11.13 4.06
CA ILE A 186 17.97 11.83 2.77
C ILE A 186 18.13 10.87 1.57
N PRO A 187 19.04 9.88 1.59
CA PRO A 187 19.22 8.95 0.48
C PRO A 187 17.97 8.09 0.23
N PHE A 188 17.17 7.83 1.26
CA PHE A 188 15.89 7.14 1.12
C PHE A 188 14.94 7.93 0.23
N ALA A 189 14.79 9.24 0.49
CA ALA A 189 13.87 10.09 -0.26
C ALA A 189 14.27 10.19 -1.74
N ILE A 190 15.58 10.36 -2.00
CA ILE A 190 16.14 10.39 -3.36
C ILE A 190 15.92 9.04 -4.05
N GLY A 191 16.22 7.95 -3.36
CA GLY A 191 16.05 6.59 -3.87
C GLY A 191 14.59 6.25 -4.16
N ALA A 192 13.66 6.67 -3.30
CA ALA A 192 12.22 6.45 -3.50
C ALA A 192 11.66 7.22 -4.71
N VAL A 193 12.10 8.46 -4.92
CA VAL A 193 11.72 9.20 -6.15
C VAL A 193 12.30 8.53 -7.39
N ALA A 194 13.56 8.09 -7.32
CA ALA A 194 14.20 7.37 -8.41
C ALA A 194 13.51 6.02 -8.69
N SER A 195 13.12 5.28 -7.66
CA SER A 195 12.45 3.98 -7.80
C SER A 195 11.10 4.10 -8.47
N THR A 196 10.33 5.14 -8.21
CA THR A 196 9.04 5.37 -8.88
C THR A 196 9.24 5.56 -10.39
N LEU A 197 10.25 6.35 -10.79
CA LEU A 197 10.56 6.58 -12.20
C LEU A 197 11.08 5.31 -12.89
N VAL A 198 11.96 4.59 -12.20
CA VAL A 198 12.54 3.33 -12.69
C VAL A 198 11.47 2.26 -12.79
N ALA A 199 10.56 2.14 -11.82
CA ALA A 199 9.44 1.20 -11.83
C ALA A 199 8.51 1.45 -13.02
N ALA A 200 8.13 2.72 -13.26
CA ALA A 200 7.32 3.11 -14.40
C ALA A 200 7.98 2.73 -15.73
N TRP A 201 9.32 2.88 -15.83
CA TRP A 201 10.09 2.46 -17.00
C TRP A 201 10.19 0.93 -17.13
N LEU A 202 10.38 0.19 -16.03
CA LEU A 202 10.47 -1.27 -16.02
C LEU A 202 9.14 -1.93 -16.43
N ILE A 203 8.01 -1.40 -15.99
CA ILE A 203 6.67 -1.94 -16.29
C ILE A 203 6.42 -1.99 -17.80
N ALA A 204 6.98 -1.05 -18.57
CA ALA A 204 6.85 -1.03 -20.03
C ALA A 204 7.76 -2.04 -20.75
N ARG A 205 8.74 -2.65 -20.06
CA ARG A 205 9.81 -3.45 -20.67
C ARG A 205 9.92 -4.88 -20.14
N LEU A 206 9.45 -5.12 -18.92
CA LEU A 206 9.60 -6.40 -18.22
C LEU A 206 8.25 -6.92 -17.72
N PRO A 207 8.03 -8.25 -17.73
CA PRO A 207 6.86 -8.83 -17.09
C PRO A 207 6.82 -8.47 -15.61
N ALA A 208 5.64 -8.16 -15.09
CA ALA A 208 5.44 -7.72 -13.70
C ALA A 208 6.07 -8.66 -12.65
N GLN A 209 6.06 -9.97 -12.89
CA GLN A 209 6.67 -10.97 -12.00
C GLN A 209 8.17 -10.76 -11.77
N TRP A 210 8.92 -10.36 -12.83
CA TRP A 210 10.35 -10.08 -12.72
C TRP A 210 10.63 -8.80 -11.95
N ILE A 211 9.75 -7.81 -12.07
CA ILE A 211 9.85 -6.55 -11.31
C ILE A 211 9.66 -6.83 -9.82
N VAL A 212 8.65 -7.65 -9.46
CA VAL A 212 8.48 -8.13 -8.07
C VAL A 212 9.75 -8.83 -7.58
N ALA A 213 10.31 -9.75 -8.37
CA ALA A 213 11.53 -10.46 -8.01
C ALA A 213 12.72 -9.54 -7.73
N ILE A 214 12.89 -8.47 -8.51
CA ILE A 214 13.89 -7.45 -8.26
C ILE A 214 13.61 -6.74 -6.93
N GLY A 215 12.36 -6.32 -6.67
CA GLY A 215 11.96 -5.68 -5.41
C GLY A 215 12.24 -6.55 -4.18
N VAL A 216 11.92 -7.84 -4.25
CA VAL A 216 12.21 -8.79 -3.15
C VAL A 216 13.72 -9.00 -2.96
N GLY A 217 14.49 -9.07 -4.05
CA GLY A 217 15.95 -9.18 -3.98
C GLY A 217 16.58 -7.96 -3.30
N VAL A 218 16.11 -6.78 -3.66
CA VAL A 218 16.55 -5.49 -3.11
C VAL A 218 16.27 -5.40 -1.60
N VAL A 219 15.07 -5.75 -1.13
CA VAL A 219 14.75 -5.72 0.32
C VAL A 219 15.53 -6.78 1.10
N CYS A 220 15.80 -7.94 0.49
CA CYS A 220 16.63 -8.97 1.10
C CYS A 220 18.06 -8.48 1.30
N ILE A 221 18.69 -7.91 0.27
CA ILE A 221 20.03 -7.34 0.34
C ILE A 221 20.10 -6.24 1.40
N SER A 222 19.14 -5.30 1.37
CA SER A 222 19.04 -4.23 2.38
C SER A 222 18.94 -4.78 3.80
N SER A 223 18.07 -5.78 4.02
CA SER A 223 17.86 -6.37 5.35
C SER A 223 19.07 -7.18 5.83
N ILE A 224 19.79 -7.86 4.94
CA ILE A 224 21.05 -8.58 5.27
C ILE A 224 22.16 -7.59 5.65
N LEU A 225 22.31 -6.49 4.92
CA LEU A 225 23.27 -5.43 5.25
C LEU A 225 22.99 -4.88 6.65
N LEU A 226 21.73 -4.60 6.98
CA LEU A 226 21.36 -4.11 8.31
C LEU A 226 21.53 -5.18 9.40
N ALA A 227 21.20 -6.44 9.13
CA ALA A 227 21.35 -7.53 10.09
C ALA A 227 22.83 -7.85 10.42
N THR A 228 23.73 -7.65 9.45
CA THR A 228 25.17 -7.89 9.64
C THR A 228 25.91 -6.70 10.26
N MET A 229 25.24 -5.55 10.40
CA MET A 229 25.83 -4.29 10.84
C MET A 229 26.57 -4.35 12.18
N PRO A 230 27.88 -4.00 12.22
CA PRO A 230 28.63 -3.86 13.47
C PRO A 230 28.09 -2.72 14.34
N ARG A 231 28.36 -2.81 15.65
CA ARG A 231 27.93 -1.80 16.63
C ARG A 231 28.47 -0.41 16.28
N ASN A 232 29.78 -0.30 16.16
CA ASN A 232 30.48 0.93 15.81
C ASN A 232 30.99 0.79 14.38
N GLN A 233 30.25 1.38 13.43
CA GLN A 233 30.62 1.45 12.03
C GLN A 233 30.21 2.81 11.48
N SER A 234 30.97 3.30 10.51
CA SER A 234 30.57 4.47 9.74
C SER A 234 29.23 4.26 9.05
N TYR A 235 28.40 5.29 9.03
CA TYR A 235 27.12 5.32 8.33
C TYR A 235 27.25 4.90 6.85
N TRP A 236 28.34 5.31 6.20
CA TRP A 236 28.54 5.15 4.76
C TRP A 236 28.77 3.71 4.31
N GLU A 237 29.20 2.81 5.18
CA GLU A 237 29.63 1.46 4.79
C GLU A 237 28.45 0.51 4.54
N GLN A 238 27.47 0.48 5.45
CA GLN A 238 26.34 -0.45 5.36
C GLN A 238 24.98 0.23 5.51
N THR A 239 24.87 1.23 6.38
CA THR A 239 23.61 1.93 6.62
C THR A 239 23.16 2.73 5.39
N PHE A 240 24.06 3.54 4.81
CA PHE A 240 23.80 4.30 3.59
C PHE A 240 23.33 3.42 2.40
N PRO A 241 24.09 2.38 1.98
CA PRO A 241 23.67 1.56 0.85
C PRO A 241 22.41 0.76 1.18
N ALA A 242 22.21 0.30 2.43
CA ALA A 242 21.00 -0.40 2.81
C ALA A 242 19.74 0.49 2.71
N ILE A 243 19.84 1.75 3.14
CA ILE A 243 18.74 2.73 3.03
C ILE A 243 18.41 3.01 1.56
N LEU A 244 19.45 3.28 0.75
CA LEU A 244 19.28 3.63 -0.66
C LEU A 244 18.67 2.45 -1.43
N ILE A 245 19.20 1.24 -1.26
CA ILE A 245 18.68 0.03 -1.91
C ILE A 245 17.27 -0.25 -1.38
N GLY A 246 17.06 -0.22 -0.06
CA GLY A 246 15.77 -0.51 0.56
C GLY A 246 14.62 0.37 0.04
N SER A 247 14.90 1.61 -0.33
CA SER A 247 13.90 2.54 -0.88
C SER A 247 13.22 2.07 -2.18
N PHE A 248 13.84 1.18 -2.94
CA PHE A 248 13.29 0.67 -4.21
C PHE A 248 12.24 -0.44 -4.01
N CYS A 249 12.20 -1.08 -2.84
CA CYS A 249 11.31 -2.21 -2.59
C CYS A 249 9.81 -1.87 -2.77
N PRO A 250 9.26 -0.81 -2.16
CA PRO A 250 7.82 -0.55 -2.23
C PRO A 250 7.32 -0.44 -3.67
N ASP A 251 8.01 0.33 -4.51
CA ASP A 251 7.58 0.56 -5.89
C ASP A 251 7.70 -0.69 -6.77
N PHE A 252 8.72 -1.52 -6.54
CA PHE A 252 8.97 -2.73 -7.32
C PHE A 252 8.10 -3.91 -6.89
N VAL A 253 7.54 -3.89 -5.68
CA VAL A 253 6.64 -4.95 -5.19
C VAL A 253 5.18 -4.54 -5.33
N PHE A 254 4.79 -3.37 -4.81
CA PHE A 254 3.39 -2.93 -4.78
C PHE A 254 2.82 -2.73 -6.18
N THR A 255 3.48 -1.91 -7.00
CA THR A 255 2.95 -1.54 -8.33
C THR A 255 2.74 -2.76 -9.23
N PRO A 256 3.72 -3.67 -9.40
CA PRO A 256 3.55 -4.84 -10.23
C PRO A 256 2.59 -5.86 -9.61
N ALA A 257 2.54 -6.00 -8.28
CA ALA A 257 1.56 -6.84 -7.62
C ALA A 257 0.13 -6.34 -7.85
N GLN A 258 -0.09 -5.02 -7.82
CA GLN A 258 -1.37 -4.40 -8.15
C GLN A 258 -1.80 -4.74 -9.57
N ILE A 259 -0.86 -4.68 -10.53
CA ILE A 259 -1.10 -5.04 -11.93
C ILE A 259 -1.44 -6.53 -12.07
N ILE A 260 -0.67 -7.42 -11.44
CA ILE A 260 -0.91 -8.87 -11.52
C ILE A 260 -2.27 -9.22 -10.89
N ALA A 261 -2.56 -8.67 -9.71
CA ALA A 261 -3.83 -8.89 -9.02
C ALA A 261 -5.03 -8.40 -9.85
N SER A 262 -4.93 -7.20 -10.41
CA SER A 262 -5.99 -6.62 -11.25
C SER A 262 -6.19 -7.39 -12.56
N ASN A 263 -5.13 -7.98 -13.12
CA ASN A 263 -5.21 -8.76 -14.36
C ASN A 263 -5.62 -10.23 -14.12
N SER A 264 -5.54 -10.72 -12.88
CA SER A 264 -5.91 -12.10 -12.53
C SER A 264 -7.41 -12.30 -12.32
N VAL A 265 -8.20 -11.22 -12.36
CA VAL A 265 -9.65 -11.22 -12.14
C VAL A 265 -10.38 -10.46 -13.24
N ASN A 266 -11.67 -10.74 -13.40
CA ASN A 266 -12.53 -10.09 -14.41
C ASN A 266 -12.71 -8.58 -14.12
N ARG A 267 -13.07 -7.79 -15.14
CA ARG A 267 -13.27 -6.32 -15.03
C ARG A 267 -14.13 -5.90 -13.84
N ARG A 268 -15.21 -6.65 -13.58
CA ARG A 268 -16.15 -6.39 -12.47
C ARG A 268 -15.51 -6.56 -11.08
N GLN A 269 -14.42 -7.32 -10.97
CA GLN A 269 -13.76 -7.69 -9.72
C GLN A 269 -12.38 -7.03 -9.54
N GLN A 270 -11.90 -6.25 -10.52
CA GLN A 270 -10.57 -5.62 -10.46
C GLN A 270 -10.41 -4.69 -9.26
N GLY A 271 -11.44 -3.88 -8.96
CA GLY A 271 -11.41 -2.98 -7.80
C GLY A 271 -11.23 -3.75 -6.48
N VAL A 272 -11.80 -4.95 -6.40
CA VAL A 272 -11.73 -5.82 -5.22
C VAL A 272 -10.35 -6.44 -5.09
N ALA A 273 -9.79 -7.00 -6.17
CA ALA A 273 -8.44 -7.56 -6.17
C ALA A 273 -7.37 -6.49 -5.89
N ALA A 274 -7.52 -5.30 -6.47
CA ALA A 274 -6.70 -4.12 -6.18
C ALA A 274 -6.79 -3.70 -4.70
N SER A 275 -8.00 -3.66 -4.13
CA SER A 275 -8.18 -3.32 -2.72
C SER A 275 -7.63 -4.37 -1.76
N LEU A 276 -7.54 -5.64 -2.17
CA LEU A 276 -6.95 -6.70 -1.35
C LEU A 276 -5.44 -6.50 -1.18
N ILE A 277 -4.73 -6.15 -2.26
CA ILE A 277 -3.30 -5.82 -2.19
C ILE A 277 -3.06 -4.59 -1.31
N GLU A 278 -3.90 -3.56 -1.44
CA GLU A 278 -3.87 -2.38 -0.56
C GLU A 278 -4.12 -2.78 0.91
N THR A 279 -5.08 -3.67 1.15
CA THR A 279 -5.40 -4.14 2.50
C THR A 279 -4.20 -4.86 3.12
N LEU A 280 -3.51 -5.71 2.37
CA LEU A 280 -2.27 -6.34 2.83
C LEU A 280 -1.23 -5.28 3.20
N ASN A 281 -1.17 -4.19 2.44
CA ASN A 281 -0.23 -3.12 2.72
C ASN A 281 -0.47 -2.44 4.08
N LEU A 282 -1.72 -2.33 4.50
CA LEU A 282 -2.06 -1.75 5.81
C LEU A 282 -1.69 -2.67 6.99
N TYR A 283 -1.75 -3.99 6.82
CA TYR A 283 -1.46 -4.95 7.89
C TYR A 283 0.02 -5.33 8.01
N GLU A 284 0.81 -5.12 6.96
CA GLU A 284 2.22 -5.56 6.87
C GLU A 284 3.08 -5.02 8.02
N ALA A 285 2.96 -3.73 8.35
CA ALA A 285 3.82 -3.07 9.33
C ALA A 285 3.50 -3.57 10.74
N SER A 286 2.22 -3.78 11.03
CA SER A 286 1.76 -4.30 12.31
C SER A 286 2.25 -5.74 12.54
N LEU A 287 2.10 -6.60 11.52
CA LEU A 287 2.54 -8.00 11.60
C LEU A 287 4.07 -8.11 11.64
N GLY A 288 4.77 -7.37 10.78
CA GLY A 288 6.23 -7.37 10.71
C GLY A 288 6.85 -6.95 12.04
N LEU A 289 6.45 -5.78 12.56
CA LEU A 289 6.95 -5.26 13.83
C LEU A 289 6.50 -6.12 15.03
N GLY A 290 5.28 -6.67 15.01
CA GLY A 290 4.79 -7.53 16.09
C GLY A 290 5.60 -8.82 16.24
N PHE A 291 5.88 -9.52 15.13
CA PHE A 291 6.72 -10.72 15.17
C PHE A 291 8.20 -10.41 15.42
N ALA A 292 8.71 -9.30 14.90
CA ALA A 292 10.07 -8.85 15.16
C ALA A 292 10.27 -8.49 16.65
N GLY A 293 9.32 -7.78 17.26
CA GLY A 293 9.33 -7.46 18.69
C GLY A 293 9.22 -8.72 19.58
N THR A 294 8.46 -9.73 19.12
CA THR A 294 8.45 -11.04 19.78
C THR A 294 9.83 -11.70 19.70
N THR A 295 10.47 -11.69 18.53
CA THR A 295 11.81 -12.26 18.33
C THR A 295 12.85 -11.55 19.20
N GLU A 296 12.80 -10.23 19.28
CA GLU A 296 13.61 -9.41 20.17
C GLU A 296 13.40 -9.82 21.64
N SER A 297 12.14 -9.83 22.10
CA SER A 297 11.78 -10.14 23.49
C SER A 297 12.20 -11.55 23.90
N GLN A 298 11.98 -12.54 23.04
CA GLN A 298 12.35 -13.93 23.31
C GLN A 298 13.87 -14.13 23.34
N THR A 299 14.60 -13.45 22.45
CA THR A 299 16.07 -13.51 22.43
C THR A 299 16.68 -12.80 23.65
N ASN A 300 16.00 -11.78 24.16
CA ASN A 300 16.46 -10.98 25.29
C ASN A 300 16.02 -11.53 26.67
N LYS A 301 15.40 -12.72 26.74
CA LYS A 301 15.00 -13.35 28.00
C LYS A 301 16.21 -13.58 28.92
N GLY A 302 16.41 -12.66 29.88
CA GLY A 302 17.41 -12.76 30.94
C GLY A 302 18.79 -12.17 30.62
N ARG A 303 18.99 -11.49 29.49
CA ARG A 303 20.25 -10.79 29.18
C ARG A 303 20.01 -9.27 29.14
N ILE A 304 20.90 -8.48 29.73
CA ILE A 304 20.84 -7.00 29.71
C ILE A 304 21.39 -6.44 28.38
N ASN A 305 21.54 -7.26 27.33
CA ASN A 305 22.25 -6.87 26.11
C ASN A 305 21.28 -6.62 24.93
N PRO A 306 20.80 -5.37 24.73
CA PRO A 306 19.80 -5.03 23.70
C PRO A 306 20.27 -5.32 22.26
N ILE A 307 21.58 -5.44 22.05
CA ILE A 307 22.17 -5.70 20.74
C ILE A 307 21.71 -7.04 20.17
N ALA A 308 21.66 -8.09 20.99
CA ALA A 308 21.27 -9.42 20.52
C ALA A 308 19.80 -9.45 20.08
N GLY A 309 18.92 -8.75 20.80
CA GLY A 309 17.51 -8.62 20.45
C GLY A 309 17.32 -7.89 19.12
N TYR A 310 17.97 -6.74 18.92
CA TYR A 310 17.87 -5.97 17.68
C TYR A 310 18.46 -6.70 16.48
N ARG A 311 19.59 -7.40 16.66
CA ARG A 311 20.16 -8.26 15.61
C ARG A 311 19.22 -9.40 15.25
N ALA A 312 18.56 -10.03 16.23
CA ALA A 312 17.62 -11.11 15.97
C ALA A 312 16.38 -10.61 15.20
N ALA A 313 15.88 -9.42 15.52
CA ALA A 313 14.79 -8.79 14.79
C ALA A 313 15.16 -8.41 13.34
N LEU A 314 16.37 -7.88 13.12
CA LEU A 314 16.90 -7.60 11.78
C LEU A 314 17.16 -8.89 10.99
N ALA A 315 17.66 -9.94 11.65
CA ALA A 315 17.84 -11.26 11.05
C ALA A 315 16.49 -11.91 10.69
N PHE A 316 15.45 -11.69 11.49
CA PHE A 316 14.09 -12.09 11.18
C PHE A 316 13.57 -11.40 9.92
N ALA A 317 13.80 -10.09 9.77
CA ALA A 317 13.47 -9.37 8.53
C ALA A 317 14.18 -9.99 7.32
N ALA A 318 15.50 -10.22 7.41
CA ALA A 318 16.26 -10.90 6.37
C ALA A 318 15.75 -12.33 6.08
N GLY A 319 15.36 -13.09 7.10
CA GLY A 319 14.79 -14.43 6.96
C GLY A 319 13.45 -14.43 6.22
N ILE A 320 12.55 -13.49 6.54
CA ILE A 320 11.28 -13.32 5.84
C ILE A 320 11.51 -12.90 4.39
N ALA A 321 12.42 -11.97 4.12
CA ALA A 321 12.79 -11.59 2.77
C ALA A 321 13.35 -12.80 1.98
N GLY A 322 14.17 -13.63 2.62
CA GLY A 322 14.66 -14.88 2.04
C GLY A 322 13.53 -15.86 1.70
N ALA A 323 12.55 -16.02 2.59
CA ALA A 323 11.35 -16.82 2.30
C ALA A 323 10.55 -16.26 1.12
N ALA A 324 10.40 -14.93 1.04
CA ALA A 324 9.78 -14.27 -0.10
C ALA A 324 10.53 -14.52 -1.41
N ILE A 325 11.88 -14.55 -1.41
CA ILE A 325 12.68 -14.91 -2.59
C ILE A 325 12.37 -16.33 -3.05
N LEU A 326 12.34 -17.30 -2.13
CA LEU A 326 12.07 -18.70 -2.49
C LEU A 326 10.69 -18.86 -3.13
N ILE A 327 9.67 -18.22 -2.57
CA ILE A 327 8.31 -18.23 -3.12
C ILE A 327 8.29 -17.50 -4.47
N THR A 328 9.00 -16.38 -4.58
CA THR A 328 9.09 -15.61 -5.83
C THR A 328 9.80 -16.40 -6.94
N ALA A 329 10.86 -17.16 -6.62
CA ALA A 329 11.58 -17.99 -7.57
C ALA A 329 10.71 -19.14 -8.11
N ALA A 330 9.82 -19.70 -7.29
CA ALA A 330 8.81 -20.65 -7.74
C ALA A 330 7.72 -19.97 -8.59
N PHE A 331 7.34 -18.75 -8.22
CA PHE A 331 6.29 -17.95 -8.85
C PHE A 331 6.66 -17.40 -10.24
N VAL A 332 7.87 -16.88 -10.43
CA VAL A 332 8.36 -16.31 -11.71
C VAL A 332 8.44 -17.35 -12.82
N ARG A 333 8.46 -18.65 -12.46
CA ARG A 333 8.48 -19.77 -13.41
C ARG A 333 7.08 -20.21 -13.86
N VAL A 334 6.02 -19.68 -13.25
CA VAL A 334 4.64 -19.99 -13.66
C VAL A 334 4.36 -19.26 -14.98
N PRO A 335 4.04 -19.99 -16.07
CA PRO A 335 3.78 -19.39 -17.36
C PRO A 335 2.80 -18.23 -17.24
N LYS A 336 3.09 -17.14 -17.95
CA LYS A 336 2.23 -15.97 -18.05
C LYS A 336 0.82 -16.46 -18.35
N ASN A 337 -0.11 -16.26 -17.42
CA ASN A 337 -1.50 -16.57 -17.70
C ASN A 337 -1.99 -15.49 -18.67
N ASP A 338 -1.77 -15.71 -19.97
CA ASP A 338 -2.19 -14.82 -21.06
C ASP A 338 -3.72 -14.81 -21.23
N ARG A 339 -4.46 -15.53 -20.38
CA ARG A 339 -5.89 -15.32 -20.16
C ARG A 339 -6.12 -13.89 -19.64
N LYS A 340 -6.29 -12.95 -20.58
CA LYS A 340 -7.03 -11.73 -20.30
C LYS A 340 -8.44 -12.20 -19.93
N GLY A 341 -8.88 -12.01 -18.68
CA GLY A 341 -10.28 -12.22 -18.26
C GLY A 341 -11.31 -11.30 -18.96
N TRP A 342 -10.93 -10.75 -20.12
CA TRP A 342 -11.67 -9.82 -20.99
C TRP A 342 -12.11 -10.54 -22.26
N GLU A 343 -11.34 -11.53 -22.74
CA GLU A 343 -11.63 -12.22 -24.01
C GLU A 343 -12.88 -13.10 -23.93
N ASP A 344 -13.17 -13.67 -22.75
CA ASP A 344 -14.38 -14.46 -22.53
C ASP A 344 -15.65 -13.57 -22.54
N GLU A 345 -15.60 -12.33 -22.02
CA GLU A 345 -16.74 -11.40 -22.05
C GLU A 345 -16.96 -10.77 -23.45
N ASP A 346 -15.89 -10.48 -24.20
CA ASP A 346 -16.03 -9.94 -25.57
C ASP A 346 -16.60 -11.01 -26.52
N ASN A 347 -16.23 -12.29 -26.33
CA ASN A 347 -16.83 -13.40 -27.07
C ASN A 347 -18.27 -13.68 -26.62
N ASP A 348 -18.57 -13.70 -25.32
CA ASP A 348 -19.94 -13.90 -24.81
C ASP A 348 -20.87 -12.74 -25.24
N ALA A 349 -20.38 -11.50 -25.21
CA ALA A 349 -21.14 -10.33 -25.67
C ALA A 349 -21.33 -10.34 -27.20
N ALA A 350 -20.33 -10.77 -27.97
CA ALA A 350 -20.44 -10.96 -29.41
C ALA A 350 -21.43 -12.09 -29.76
N ASP A 351 -21.40 -13.21 -29.04
CA ASP A 351 -22.32 -14.33 -29.23
C ASP A 351 -23.76 -13.94 -28.85
N VAL A 352 -23.96 -13.20 -27.77
CA VAL A 352 -25.28 -12.65 -27.40
C VAL A 352 -25.78 -11.64 -28.44
N ALA A 353 -24.90 -10.80 -28.99
CA ALA A 353 -25.23 -9.87 -30.07
C ALA A 353 -25.58 -10.60 -31.38
N LEU A 354 -24.88 -11.69 -31.71
CA LEU A 354 -25.16 -12.53 -32.88
C LEU A 354 -26.48 -13.29 -32.74
N VAL A 355 -26.76 -13.83 -31.55
CA VAL A 355 -28.02 -14.55 -31.27
C VAL A 355 -29.21 -13.59 -31.28
N SER A 356 -29.08 -12.40 -30.69
CA SER A 356 -30.13 -11.37 -30.72
C SER A 356 -30.35 -10.78 -32.11
N GLY A 357 -29.28 -10.58 -32.89
CA GLY A 357 -29.36 -10.17 -34.30
C GLY A 357 -30.09 -11.19 -35.17
N ARG A 358 -29.76 -12.49 -35.05
CA ARG A 358 -30.48 -13.58 -35.75
C ARG A 358 -31.94 -13.67 -35.33
N ALA A 359 -32.26 -13.47 -34.05
CA ALA A 359 -33.65 -13.47 -33.58
C ALA A 359 -34.47 -12.30 -34.17
N ALA A 360 -33.86 -11.13 -34.34
CA ALA A 360 -34.49 -9.97 -34.98
C ALA A 360 -34.72 -10.15 -36.48
N GLU A 361 -33.78 -10.78 -37.21
CA GLU A 361 -33.95 -11.13 -38.63
C GLU A 361 -35.04 -12.18 -38.86
N VAL A 362 -35.14 -13.19 -38.00
CA VAL A 362 -36.22 -14.20 -38.09
C VAL A 362 -37.58 -13.57 -37.83
N ALA A 363 -37.68 -12.62 -36.89
CA ALA A 363 -38.91 -11.89 -36.61
C ALA A 363 -39.33 -10.95 -37.76
N SER A 364 -38.37 -10.29 -38.43
CA SER A 364 -38.66 -9.40 -39.56
C SER A 364 -39.05 -10.17 -40.83
N GLY A 365 -38.40 -11.32 -41.11
CA GLY A 365 -38.75 -12.21 -42.21
C GLY A 365 -40.14 -12.84 -42.07
N SER A 366 -40.54 -13.19 -40.84
CA SER A 366 -41.88 -13.74 -40.55
C SER A 366 -43.00 -12.70 -40.76
N ASN A 367 -42.75 -11.42 -40.48
CA ASN A 367 -43.72 -10.35 -40.70
C ASN A 367 -43.88 -9.98 -42.19
N ALA A 368 -42.82 -10.12 -43.00
CA ALA A 368 -42.89 -9.88 -44.43
C ALA A 368 -43.73 -10.94 -45.18
N GLN A 369 -43.69 -12.21 -44.75
CA GLN A 369 -44.52 -13.28 -45.33
C GLN A 369 -46.00 -13.19 -44.91
N ALA A 370 -46.32 -12.61 -43.76
CA ALA A 370 -47.70 -12.40 -43.31
C ALA A 370 -48.41 -11.23 -44.02
N SER A 371 -47.65 -10.25 -44.52
CA SER A 371 -48.19 -9.07 -45.23
C SER A 371 -48.53 -9.33 -46.71
N GLY A 372 -47.91 -10.35 -47.33
CA GLY A 372 -48.14 -10.71 -48.74
C GLY A 372 -49.35 -11.61 -49.01
N ARG A 373 -50.17 -11.92 -48.00
CA ARG A 373 -51.41 -12.71 -48.11
C ARG A 373 -52.59 -11.90 -47.56
N ARG A 374 -52.95 -10.81 -48.22
CA ARG A 374 -54.28 -10.20 -48.15
C ARG A 374 -54.70 -9.67 -49.49
#